data_AF-A0A3B8XN32-F1
#
_entry.id   AF-A0A3B8XN32-F1
#
_cell.length_a   1.000
_cell.length_b   1.000
_cell.length_c   1.000
_cell.angle_alpha   90.00
_cell.angle_beta   90.00
_cell.angle_gamma   90.00
#
_symmetry.space_group_name_H-M   'P 1'
#
loop_
_entity.id
_entity.type
_entity.pdbx_description
1 polymer ?
#
loop_
_entity_poly.entity_id
_entity_poly.type
_entity_poly.pdbx_seq_one_letter_code
_entity_poly.pdbx_strand_id
1 'polypeptide(L)' 'LSQPVEMDKGEFLALWSEMNNIVHGIVREMGGSISAEHGVGQLKRDEIAATKSPVEIGMMRALKQALDPKGILNPGKVV' A
#
# COMPACT_ATOMS: atom_id res chain seq x y z
N LEU A 1 12.47 6.30 -5.04
CA LEU A 1 13.89 5.93 -4.87
C LEU A 1 14.44 5.68 -6.27
N SER A 2 15.56 6.28 -6.61
CA SER A 2 16.18 6.15 -7.93
C SER A 2 17.28 5.10 -7.88
N GLN A 3 17.43 4.35 -8.97
CA GLN A 3 18.49 3.38 -9.13
C GLN A 3 19.87 4.08 -9.10
N PRO A 4 20.85 3.60 -8.32
CA PRO A 4 22.24 4.09 -8.40
C PRO A 4 22.85 3.86 -9.79
N VAL A 5 23.74 4.74 -10.22
CA VAL A 5 24.29 4.74 -11.60
C VAL A 5 25.06 3.44 -11.89
N GLU A 6 25.76 2.90 -10.90
CA GLU A 6 26.62 1.73 -11.05
C GLU A 6 25.92 0.38 -10.75
N MET A 7 24.66 0.40 -10.32
CA MET A 7 23.94 -0.81 -9.89
C MET A 7 23.16 -1.43 -11.05
N ASP A 8 23.09 -2.76 -11.13
CA ASP A 8 22.20 -3.43 -12.07
C ASP A 8 20.73 -3.17 -11.75
N LYS A 9 19.89 -3.13 -12.78
CA LYS A 9 18.46 -2.84 -12.63
C LYS A 9 17.71 -3.97 -11.93
N GLY A 10 18.04 -5.22 -12.26
CA GLY A 10 17.43 -6.39 -11.63
C GLY A 10 17.78 -6.47 -10.15
N GLU A 11 19.05 -6.25 -9.82
CA GLU A 11 19.52 -6.17 -8.43
C GLU A 11 18.82 -5.05 -7.65
N PHE A 12 18.69 -3.86 -8.25
CA PHE A 12 17.99 -2.75 -7.63
C PHE A 12 16.50 -3.06 -7.37
N LEU A 13 15.82 -3.67 -8.34
CA LEU A 13 14.41 -4.04 -8.21
C LEU A 13 14.18 -5.19 -7.22
N ALA A 14 15.15 -6.09 -7.03
CA ALA A 14 15.07 -7.13 -6.01
C ALA A 14 14.98 -6.56 -4.59
N LEU A 15 15.58 -5.38 -4.35
CA LEU A 15 15.54 -4.67 -3.07
C LEU A 15 14.25 -3.88 -2.84
N TRP A 16 13.36 -3.82 -3.83
CA TRP A 16 12.18 -2.95 -3.81
C TRP A 16 11.29 -3.18 -2.57
N SER A 17 11.03 -4.44 -2.21
CA SER A 17 10.18 -4.76 -1.06
C SER A 17 10.85 -4.35 0.26
N GLU A 18 12.14 -4.62 0.42
CA GLU A 18 12.89 -4.27 1.63
C GLU A 18 12.96 -2.75 1.81
N MET A 19 13.30 -2.03 0.74
CA MET A 19 13.36 -0.57 0.74
C MET A 19 12.01 0.06 1.11
N ASN A 20 10.89 -0.45 0.57
CA ASN A 20 9.56 0.04 0.92
C ASN A 20 9.22 -0.26 2.38
N ASN A 21 9.54 -1.46 2.88
CA ASN A 21 9.29 -1.80 4.28
C ASN A 21 10.01 -0.84 5.25
N ILE A 22 11.27 -0.50 4.96
CA ILE A 22 12.06 0.44 5.77
C ILE A 22 11.44 1.85 5.69
N VAL A 23 11.23 2.37 4.48
CA VAL A 23 10.72 3.74 4.30
C VAL A 23 9.32 3.91 4.88
N HIS A 24 8.41 2.98 4.59
CA HIS A 24 7.05 3.04 5.13
C HIS A 24 7.01 2.74 6.63
N GLY A 25 7.95 1.96 7.17
CA GLY A 25 8.14 1.80 8.61
C GLY A 25 8.41 3.13 9.30
N ILE A 26 9.37 3.90 8.79
CA ILE A 26 9.70 5.23 9.31
C ILE A 26 8.50 6.18 9.19
N VAL A 27 7.82 6.19 8.03
CA VAL A 27 6.62 7.02 7.83
C VAL A 27 5.54 6.69 8.88
N ARG A 28 5.32 5.40 9.19
CA ARG A 28 4.39 4.95 10.24
C ARG A 28 4.79 5.44 11.62
N GLU A 29 6.06 5.30 11.99
CA GLU A 29 6.58 5.77 13.29
C GLU A 29 6.39 7.28 13.47
N MET A 30 6.47 8.03 12.38
CA MET A 30 6.23 9.47 12.37
C MET A 30 4.74 9.86 12.27
N GLY A 31 3.81 8.90 12.27
CA GLY A 31 2.38 9.14 12.11
C GLY A 31 1.97 9.63 10.72
N GLY A 32 2.84 9.45 9.72
CA GLY A 32 2.60 9.84 8.34
C GLY A 32 1.73 8.85 7.56
N SER A 33 1.25 9.27 6.39
CA SER A 33 0.50 8.42 5.46
C SER A 33 1.39 7.88 4.35
N ILE A 34 1.26 6.58 4.04
CA ILE A 34 1.95 5.91 2.91
C ILE A 34 1.42 6.35 1.53
N SER A 35 0.30 7.08 1.50
CA SER A 35 -0.29 7.64 0.28
C SER A 35 -0.85 9.02 0.59
N ALA A 36 -0.36 10.03 -0.13
CA ALA A 36 -0.96 11.36 -0.16
C ALA A 36 -2.03 11.41 -1.26
N GLU A 37 -1.61 11.43 -2.53
CA GLU A 37 -2.51 11.68 -3.68
C GLU A 37 -2.61 10.50 -4.65
N HIS A 38 -1.57 9.66 -4.73
CA HIS A 38 -1.46 8.59 -5.72
C HIS A 38 -2.34 7.37 -5.45
N GLY A 39 -3.10 7.37 -4.35
CA GLY A 39 -3.90 6.24 -3.91
C GLY A 39 -3.07 5.02 -3.50
N VAL A 40 -3.77 3.96 -3.10
CA VAL A 40 -3.15 2.72 -2.63
C VAL A 40 -2.94 1.73 -3.79
N GLY A 41 -3.99 1.49 -4.58
CA GLY A 41 -3.99 0.46 -5.61
C GLY A 41 -3.62 -0.93 -5.07
N GLN A 42 -3.20 -1.83 -5.96
CA GLN A 42 -2.77 -3.19 -5.57
C GLN A 42 -1.42 -3.19 -4.86
N LEU A 43 -0.52 -2.30 -5.26
CA LEU A 43 0.86 -2.24 -4.79
C LEU A 43 0.98 -1.94 -3.29
N LYS A 44 0.02 -1.20 -2.72
CA LYS A 44 0.03 -0.81 -1.31
C LYS A 44 -1.10 -1.46 -0.51
N ARG A 45 -1.79 -2.48 -1.05
CA ARG A 45 -2.91 -3.13 -0.36
C ARG A 45 -2.49 -3.72 0.98
N ASP A 46 -1.39 -4.47 0.97
CA ASP A 46 -0.85 -5.10 2.18
C ASP A 46 -0.29 -4.04 3.17
N GLU A 47 0.20 -2.92 2.63
CA GLU A 47 0.64 -1.77 3.41
C GLU A 47 -0.53 -1.05 4.12
N ILE A 48 -1.74 -0.99 3.53
CA ILE A 48 -2.93 -0.49 4.25
C ILE A 48 -3.16 -1.35 5.49
N ALA A 49 -3.12 -2.68 5.36
CA ALA A 49 -3.37 -3.57 6.49
C ALA A 49 -2.37 -3.35 7.64
N ALA A 50 -1.14 -2.95 7.33
CA ALA A 50 -0.10 -2.63 8.31
C ALA A 50 -0.14 -1.19 8.85
N THR A 51 -0.88 -0.27 8.22
CA THR A 51 -0.88 1.18 8.55
C THR A 51 -2.20 1.68 9.10
N LYS A 52 -3.33 1.07 8.71
CA LYS A 52 -4.67 1.48 9.11
C LYS A 52 -5.16 0.70 10.31
N SER A 53 -5.95 1.38 11.15
CA SER A 53 -6.59 0.70 12.28
C SER A 53 -7.54 -0.39 11.76
N PRO A 54 -7.74 -1.48 12.53
CA PRO A 54 -8.72 -2.51 12.20
C PRO A 54 -10.14 -1.94 11.99
N VAL A 55 -10.47 -0.84 12.67
CA VAL A 55 -11.75 -0.12 12.53
C VAL A 55 -11.87 0.55 11.17
N GLU A 56 -10.84 1.29 10.71
CA GLU A 56 -10.83 1.90 9.38
C GLU A 56 -10.96 0.84 8.28
N ILE A 57 -10.22 -0.27 8.41
CA ILE A 57 -10.33 -1.41 7.48
C ILE A 57 -11.74 -2.00 7.47
N GLY A 58 -12.32 -2.21 8.65
CA GLY A 58 -13.68 -2.73 8.79
C GLY A 58 -14.71 -1.80 8.12
N MET A 59 -14.56 -0.50 8.31
CA MET A 59 -15.42 0.51 7.67
C MET A 59 -15.28 0.50 6.13
N MET A 60 -14.05 0.42 5.61
CA MET A 60 -13.82 0.31 4.15
C MET A 60 -14.47 -0.94 3.57
N ARG A 61 -14.35 -2.10 4.24
CA ARG A 61 -15.01 -3.36 3.84
C ARG A 61 -16.54 -3.23 3.85
N ALA A 62 -17.10 -2.64 4.91
CA ALA A 62 -18.54 -2.46 5.04
C ALA A 62 -19.09 -1.55 3.92
N LEU A 63 -18.43 -0.43 3.64
CA LEU A 63 -18.81 0.47 2.55
C LEU A 63 -18.69 -0.22 1.19
N LYS A 64 -17.61 -0.96 0.94
CA LYS A 64 -17.42 -1.71 -0.30
C LYS A 64 -18.54 -2.74 -0.52
N GLN A 65 -18.90 -3.48 0.53
CA GLN A 65 -19.97 -4.48 0.46
C GLN A 65 -21.34 -3.85 0.23
N ALA A 66 -21.61 -2.69 0.84
CA ALA A 66 -22.87 -1.97 0.66
C ALA A 66 -23.03 -1.42 -0.77
N LEU A 67 -21.94 -0.93 -1.36
CA LEU A 67 -21.95 -0.29 -2.69
C LEU A 67 -21.76 -1.29 -3.84
N ASP A 68 -20.99 -2.35 -3.63
CA ASP A 68 -20.64 -3.35 -4.64
C ASP A 68 -20.73 -4.77 -4.09
N PRO A 69 -21.95 -5.26 -3.78
CA PRO A 69 -22.14 -6.58 -3.19
C PRO A 69 -21.75 -7.72 -4.12
N LYS A 70 -21.62 -7.45 -5.43
CA LYS A 70 -21.17 -8.42 -6.45
C LYS A 70 -19.66 -8.34 -6.74
N GLY A 71 -18.94 -7.40 -6.14
CA GLY A 71 -17.50 -7.26 -6.28
C GLY A 71 -17.01 -6.90 -7.69
N ILE A 72 -17.84 -6.27 -8.52
CA ILE A 72 -17.51 -5.99 -9.94
C ILE A 72 -16.70 -4.71 -10.13
N LEU A 73 -16.73 -3.79 -9.15
CA LEU A 73 -16.05 -2.50 -9.24
C LEU A 73 -14.60 -2.63 -8.77
N ASN A 74 -13.69 -2.86 -9.71
CA ASN A 74 -12.23 -2.87 -9.49
C ASN A 74 -11.74 -3.89 -8.43
N PRO A 75 -11.90 -5.20 -8.70
CA PRO A 75 -11.65 -6.26 -7.73
C PRO A 75 -10.18 -6.29 -7.23
N GLY A 76 -10.00 -6.46 -5.92
CA GLY A 76 -8.70 -6.72 -5.28
C GLY A 76 -7.78 -5.52 -5.06
N LYS A 77 -8.27 -4.27 -5.20
CA LYS A 77 -7.44 -3.05 -5.14
C LYS A 77 -7.52 -2.26 -3.82
N VAL A 78 -8.49 -2.52 -2.94
CA VAL A 78 -8.68 -1.75 -1.68
C VAL A 78 -8.92 -2.67 -0.49
N VAL A 79 -9.66 -3.76 -0.70
CA VAL A 79 -9.97 -4.80 0.29
C VAL A 79 -9.89 -6.18 -0.32
#